data_AF-A0A4Y9ZJ66-F1
#
_entry.id   AF-A0A4Y9ZJ66-F1
#
_cell.length_a   1.000
_cell.length_b   1.000
_cell.length_c   1.000
_cell.angle_alpha   90.00
_cell.angle_beta   90.00
_cell.angle_gamma   90.00
#
_symmetry.space_group_name_H-M   'P 1'
#
loop_
_entity.id
_entity.type
_entity.pdbx_description
1 polymer ?
#
loop_
_entity_poly.entity_id
_entity_poly.type
_entity_poly.pdbx_seq_one_letter_code
_entity_poly.pdbx_strand_id
1 'polypeptide(L)'
;MLTKARTLGGAAYLFVWLVLGFALSISCIFLLSQAVRTSSRRSWTNNINVLIIIIAYSVVIAVSILFCLKRRIAVFRRLQRISKGHMAIGKGEISKPVYEYISMEYARACLIAWESMPKDTVQEGWGRPGTRYATLNFRRALLDT
;
A
#
# COMPACT_ATOMS: atom_id res chain seq x y z
N MET A 1 -23.28 -5.51 -7.39
CA MET A 1 -22.87 -5.53 -5.96
C MET A 1 -21.42 -5.12 -5.72
N LEU A 2 -20.45 -5.52 -6.56
CA LEU A 2 -19.03 -5.11 -6.42
C LEU A 2 -18.78 -3.59 -6.41
N THR A 3 -19.57 -2.81 -7.16
CA THR A 3 -19.44 -1.35 -7.21
C THR A 3 -19.82 -0.65 -5.90
N LYS A 4 -20.90 -1.08 -5.23
CA LYS A 4 -21.34 -0.52 -3.93
C LYS A 4 -20.38 -0.81 -2.79
N ALA A 5 -19.82 -2.02 -2.73
CA ALA A 5 -18.81 -2.39 -1.72
C ALA A 5 -17.51 -1.59 -1.88
N ARG A 6 -17.12 -1.31 -3.13
CA ARG A 6 -15.92 -0.54 -3.48
C ARG A 6 -16.05 0.94 -3.12
N THR A 7 -17.25 1.52 -3.25
CA THR A 7 -17.54 2.89 -2.79
C THR A 7 -17.62 3.00 -1.27
N LEU A 8 -18.18 2.00 -0.58
CA LEU A 8 -18.27 2.00 0.88
C LEU A 8 -16.88 1.91 1.53
N GLY A 9 -16.01 1.04 1.01
CA GLY A 9 -14.62 0.94 1.46
C GLY A 9 -13.82 2.23 1.20
N GLY A 10 -14.05 2.89 0.05
CA GLY A 10 -13.47 4.19 -0.25
C GLY A 10 -13.94 5.29 0.71
N ALA A 11 -15.25 5.34 1.00
CA ALA A 11 -15.84 6.30 1.94
C ALA A 11 -15.34 6.09 3.37
N ALA A 12 -15.30 4.83 3.84
CA ALA A 12 -14.76 4.49 5.17
C ALA A 12 -13.27 4.85 5.28
N TYR A 13 -12.48 4.59 4.23
CA TYR A 13 -11.07 4.97 4.19
C TYR A 13 -10.88 6.49 4.26
N LEU A 14 -11.66 7.27 3.50
CA LEU A 14 -11.64 8.73 3.57
C LEU A 14 -12.06 9.24 4.95
N PHE A 15 -13.11 8.65 5.54
CA PHE A 15 -13.58 9.00 6.87
C PHE A 15 -12.50 8.78 7.94
N VAL A 16 -11.83 7.62 7.93
CA VAL A 16 -10.72 7.34 8.86
C VAL A 16 -9.59 8.36 8.69
N TRP A 17 -9.23 8.72 7.46
CA TRP A 17 -8.21 9.73 7.20
C TRP A 17 -8.61 11.13 7.69
N LEU A 18 -9.87 11.51 7.52
CA LEU A 18 -10.39 12.79 8.02
C LEU A 18 -10.35 12.84 9.54
N VAL A 19 -10.80 11.78 10.22
CA VAL A 19 -10.77 11.67 11.68
C VAL A 19 -9.33 11.72 12.20
N LEU A 20 -8.42 10.98 11.56
CA LEU A 20 -7.00 10.97 11.94
C LEU A 20 -6.36 12.35 11.75
N GLY A 21 -6.59 13.01 10.61
CA GLY A 21 -6.07 14.34 10.34
C GLY A 21 -6.61 15.38 11.32
N PHE A 22 -7.90 15.30 11.65
CA PHE A 22 -8.53 16.16 12.64
C PHE A 22 -7.96 15.97 14.04
N ALA A 23 -7.85 14.72 14.51
CA ALA A 23 -7.26 14.40 15.80
C ALA A 23 -5.81 14.87 15.92
N LEU A 24 -4.99 14.70 14.87
CA LEU A 24 -3.62 15.19 14.82
C LEU A 24 -3.54 16.72 14.87
N SER A 25 -4.46 17.41 14.18
CA SER A 25 -4.52 18.87 14.15
C SER A 25 -4.88 19.44 15.51
N ILE A 26 -5.90 18.86 16.16
CA ILE A 26 -6.29 19.23 17.53
C ILE A 26 -5.13 18.99 18.48
N SER A 27 -4.51 17.81 18.42
CA SER A 27 -3.36 17.47 19.28
C SER A 27 -2.22 18.49 19.14
N CYS A 28 -1.89 18.90 17.92
CA CYS A 28 -0.89 19.93 17.65
C CYS A 28 -1.25 21.27 18.30
N ILE A 29 -2.49 21.74 18.11
CA ILE A 29 -2.97 23.01 18.68
C ILE A 29 -2.92 22.98 20.21
N PHE A 30 -3.33 21.87 20.83
CA PHE A 30 -3.29 21.72 22.28
C PHE A 30 -1.85 21.72 22.81
N LEU A 31 -0.92 21.03 22.15
CA LEU A 31 0.48 21.01 22.55
C LEU A 31 1.15 22.38 22.38
N LEU A 32 0.86 23.10 21.29
CA LEU A 32 1.33 24.47 21.10
C LEU A 32 0.77 25.41 22.19
N SER A 33 -0.53 25.31 22.47
CA SER A 33 -1.19 26.09 23.52
C SER A 33 -0.58 25.83 24.90
N GLN A 34 -0.28 24.57 25.23
CA GLN A 34 0.42 24.21 26.46
C GLN A 34 1.86 24.74 26.48
N ALA A 35 2.63 24.53 25.40
CA ALA A 35 4.02 24.97 25.32
C ALA A 35 4.16 26.49 25.53
N VAL A 36 3.22 27.28 25.00
CA VAL A 36 3.20 28.74 25.19
C VAL A 36 2.85 29.10 26.63
N ARG A 37 1.83 28.47 27.21
CA ARG A 37 1.37 28.74 28.59
C ARG A 37 2.40 28.38 29.66
N THR A 38 3.18 27.34 29.44
CA THR A 38 4.21 26.87 30.38
C THR A 38 5.53 27.66 30.27
N SER A 39 5.69 28.51 29.25
CA SER A 39 6.92 29.29 29.08
C SER A 39 7.00 30.49 30.02
N SER A 40 8.18 30.71 30.62
CA SER A 40 8.42 31.75 31.63
C SER A 40 8.15 33.18 31.14
N ARG A 41 8.15 33.44 29.82
CA ARG A 41 7.85 34.75 29.21
C ARG A 41 6.53 34.78 28.45
N ARG A 42 5.74 33.68 28.46
CA ARG A 42 4.45 33.53 27.76
C ARG A 42 4.48 34.04 26.31
N SER A 43 5.60 33.80 25.62
CA SER A 43 5.91 34.33 24.29
C SER A 43 6.06 33.21 23.27
N TRP A 44 5.61 33.45 22.05
CA TRP A 44 5.69 32.53 20.93
C TRP A 44 7.06 32.53 20.24
N THR A 45 7.78 33.66 20.28
CA THR A 45 8.97 33.90 19.44
C THR A 45 10.29 33.39 20.03
N ASN A 46 10.36 33.13 21.34
CA ASN A 46 11.57 32.65 22.02
C ASN A 46 11.33 31.38 22.84
N ASN A 47 10.51 30.48 22.31
CA ASN A 47 10.13 29.24 23.00
C ASN A 47 10.63 28.01 22.25
N ILE A 48 11.69 27.39 22.78
CA ILE A 48 12.31 26.19 22.20
C ILE A 48 11.31 25.02 22.14
N ASN A 49 10.37 24.92 23.09
CA ASN A 49 9.35 23.86 23.08
C ASN A 49 8.42 23.98 21.85
N VAL A 50 8.07 25.21 21.45
CA VAL A 50 7.26 25.46 20.25
C VAL A 50 8.03 25.04 18.99
N LEU A 51 9.32 25.38 18.90
CA LEU A 51 10.17 24.98 17.78
C LEU A 51 10.26 23.45 17.65
N ILE A 52 10.48 22.74 18.77
CA ILE A 52 10.57 21.27 18.79
C ILE A 52 9.25 20.64 18.34
N ILE A 53 8.10 21.15 18.80
CA ILE A 53 6.79 20.65 18.40
C ILE A 53 6.59 20.84 16.89
N ILE A 54 6.91 22.01 16.35
CA ILE A 54 6.78 22.29 14.91
C ILE A 54 7.64 21.32 14.09
N ILE A 55 8.91 21.14 14.48
CA ILE A 55 9.82 20.22 13.79
C ILE A 55 9.28 18.78 13.84
N ALA A 56 8.88 18.30 15.01
CA ALA A 56 8.36 16.94 15.18
C ALA A 56 7.14 16.68 14.29
N TYR A 57 6.16 17.59 14.27
CA TYR A 57 4.98 17.44 13.42
C TYR A 57 5.31 17.55 11.93
N SER A 58 6.25 18.42 11.54
CA SER A 58 6.70 18.51 10.14
C SER A 58 7.29 17.20 9.63
N VAL A 59 8.08 16.51 10.46
CA VAL A 59 8.66 15.20 10.13
C VAL A 59 7.56 14.15 9.96
N VAL A 60 6.59 14.12 10.88
CA VAL A 60 5.44 13.19 10.79
C VAL A 60 4.65 13.41 9.50
N ILE A 61 4.39 14.66 9.13
CA ILE A 61 3.71 15.02 7.88
C ILE A 61 4.52 14.55 6.68
N ALA A 62 5.83 14.82 6.64
CA ALA A 62 6.71 14.41 5.54
C ALA A 62 6.75 12.88 5.36
N VAL A 63 6.90 12.13 6.45
CA VAL A 63 6.92 10.65 6.43
C VAL A 63 5.56 10.11 5.98
N SER A 64 4.46 10.70 6.46
CA SER A 64 3.10 10.31 6.06
C SER A 64 2.87 10.49 4.55
N ILE A 65 3.29 11.63 3.99
CA ILE A 65 3.20 11.89 2.54
C ILE A 65 4.03 10.88 1.76
N LEU A 66 5.28 10.63 2.17
CA LEU A 66 6.15 9.64 1.52
C LEU A 66 5.53 8.25 1.52
N PHE A 67 4.95 7.82 2.64
CA PHE A 67 4.28 6.54 2.74
C PHE A 67 3.04 6.46 1.82
N CYS A 68 2.23 7.51 1.80
CA CYS A 68 1.07 7.62 0.91
C CYS A 68 1.48 7.55 -0.57
N LEU A 69 2.54 8.27 -0.95
CA LEU A 69 3.07 8.26 -2.32
C LEU A 69 3.59 6.86 -2.70
N LYS A 70 4.40 6.23 -1.84
CA LYS A 70 4.89 4.86 -2.10
C LYS A 70 3.74 3.88 -2.30
N ARG A 71 2.71 3.93 -1.45
CA ARG A 71 1.52 3.08 -1.58
C ARG A 71 0.78 3.37 -2.89
N ARG A 72 0.56 4.63 -3.24
CA ARG A 72 -0.12 5.03 -4.48
C ARG A 72 0.64 4.56 -5.71
N ILE A 73 1.95 4.74 -5.74
CA ILE A 73 2.82 4.29 -6.83
C ILE A 73 2.82 2.75 -6.94
N ALA A 74 2.91 2.04 -5.81
CA ALA A 74 2.87 0.58 -5.81
C ALA A 74 1.55 0.03 -6.36
N VAL A 75 0.42 0.63 -5.96
CA VAL A 75 -0.91 0.28 -6.48
C VAL A 75 -1.01 0.59 -7.97
N PHE A 76 -0.54 1.77 -8.39
CA PHE A 76 -0.55 2.16 -9.80
C PHE A 76 0.28 1.22 -10.67
N ARG A 77 1.49 0.86 -10.23
CA ARG A 77 2.36 -0.12 -10.90
C ARG A 77 1.71 -1.50 -10.97
N ARG A 78 1.04 -1.95 -9.89
CA ARG A 78 0.29 -3.22 -9.90
C ARG A 78 -0.86 -3.19 -10.91
N LEU A 79 -1.59 -2.07 -11.00
CA LEU A 79 -2.66 -1.88 -11.98
C LEU A 79 -2.13 -1.79 -13.42
N GLN A 80 -0.95 -1.20 -13.64
CA GLN A 80 -0.31 -1.17 -14.95
C GLN A 80 0.22 -2.54 -15.40
N ARG A 81 0.57 -3.43 -14.46
CA ARG A 81 1.01 -4.80 -14.77
C ARG A 81 -0.13 -5.68 -15.29
N ILE A 82 -1.37 -5.38 -14.91
CA ILE A 82 -2.54 -6.03 -15.50
C ILE A 82 -2.59 -5.62 -16.97
N SER A 83 -2.50 -6.58 -17.89
CA SER A 83 -2.38 -6.31 -19.31
C SER A 83 -3.55 -5.45 -19.79
N LYS A 84 -3.29 -4.16 -20.02
CA LYS A 84 -4.25 -3.24 -20.62
C LYS A 84 -4.57 -3.59 -22.08
N GLY A 85 -3.93 -4.62 -22.65
CA GLY A 85 -4.24 -5.14 -23.99
C GLY A 85 -5.69 -5.58 -24.18
N HIS A 86 -6.41 -5.94 -23.09
CA HIS A 86 -7.86 -6.21 -23.15
C HIS A 86 -8.74 -4.95 -23.05
N MET A 87 -8.14 -3.80 -22.75
CA MET A 87 -8.81 -2.50 -22.61
C MET A 87 -8.60 -1.62 -23.87
N ALA A 88 -8.11 -2.20 -24.97
CA ALA A 88 -8.00 -1.54 -26.27
C ALA A 88 -9.14 -1.90 -27.23
N ILE A 89 -10.17 -2.61 -26.77
CA ILE A 89 -11.40 -2.81 -27.52
C ILE A 89 -12.46 -1.99 -26.78
N GLY A 90 -12.75 -0.79 -27.27
CA GLY A 90 -13.92 -0.06 -26.79
C GLY A 90 -15.15 -0.96 -26.93
N LYS A 91 -16.04 -0.99 -25.94
CA LYS A 91 -17.29 -1.79 -25.98
C LYS A 91 -18.17 -1.53 -27.22
N GLY A 92 -17.87 -0.51 -28.01
CA GLY A 92 -18.52 -0.17 -29.28
C GLY A 92 -17.68 -0.39 -30.54
N GLU A 93 -16.41 -0.80 -30.44
CA GLU A 93 -15.54 -0.98 -31.62
C GLU A 93 -15.62 -2.39 -32.20
N ILE A 94 -16.14 -3.36 -31.43
CA ILE A 94 -16.22 -4.76 -31.83
C ILE A 94 -17.62 -5.33 -31.51
N SER A 95 -18.10 -6.23 -32.36
CA SER A 95 -19.38 -6.91 -32.16
C SER A 95 -19.36 -7.73 -30.86
N LYS A 96 -20.48 -7.72 -30.12
CA LYS A 96 -20.65 -8.46 -28.86
C LYS A 96 -20.15 -9.91 -28.89
N PRO A 97 -20.43 -10.75 -29.92
CA PRO A 97 -19.96 -12.13 -29.94
C PRO A 97 -18.43 -12.26 -29.97
N VAL A 98 -17.74 -11.35 -30.66
CA VAL A 98 -16.27 -11.38 -30.73
C VAL A 98 -15.67 -10.95 -29.39
N TYR A 99 -16.26 -9.95 -28.73
CA TYR A 99 -15.84 -9.54 -27.40
C TYR A 99 -15.99 -10.68 -26.38
N GLU A 100 -17.15 -11.36 -26.39
CA GLU A 100 -17.42 -12.51 -25.53
C GLU A 100 -16.40 -13.63 -25.77
N TYR A 101 -16.16 -13.97 -27.04
CA TYR A 101 -15.18 -14.99 -27.41
C TYR A 101 -13.76 -14.66 -26.88
N ILE A 102 -13.28 -13.44 -27.10
CA ILE A 102 -11.96 -13.00 -26.60
C ILE A 102 -11.89 -13.09 -25.08
N SER A 103 -12.94 -12.65 -24.38
CA SER A 103 -12.97 -12.71 -22.91
C SER A 103 -12.95 -14.13 -22.36
N MET A 104 -13.64 -15.06 -23.03
CA MET A 104 -13.65 -16.47 -22.67
C MET A 104 -12.27 -17.11 -22.86
N GLU A 105 -11.62 -16.87 -24.00
CA GLU A 105 -10.30 -17.44 -24.28
C GLU A 105 -9.22 -16.84 -23.38
N TYR A 106 -9.31 -15.54 -23.07
CA TYR A 106 -8.44 -14.93 -22.08
C TYR A 106 -8.61 -15.55 -20.69
N ALA A 107 -9.85 -15.74 -20.23
CA ALA A 107 -10.12 -16.38 -18.95
C ALA A 107 -9.58 -17.81 -18.90
N ARG A 108 -9.75 -18.57 -19.99
CA ARG A 108 -9.19 -19.91 -20.15
C ARG A 108 -7.66 -19.91 -20.06
N ALA A 109 -7.00 -19.01 -20.78
CA ALA A 109 -5.54 -18.89 -20.75
C ALA A 109 -5.03 -18.52 -19.36
N CYS A 110 -5.71 -17.62 -18.63
CA CYS A 110 -5.37 -17.29 -17.25
C CYS A 110 -5.53 -18.49 -16.31
N LEU A 111 -6.57 -19.31 -16.49
CA LEU A 111 -6.80 -20.50 -15.68
C LEU A 111 -5.71 -21.55 -15.94
N ILE A 112 -5.35 -21.79 -17.21
CA ILE A 112 -4.26 -22.70 -17.58
C ILE A 112 -2.92 -22.19 -17.01
N ALA A 113 -2.63 -20.91 -17.12
CA ALA A 113 -1.42 -20.31 -16.57
C ALA A 113 -1.35 -20.42 -15.03
N TRP A 114 -2.50 -20.28 -14.35
CA TRP A 114 -2.59 -20.46 -12.91
C TRP A 114 -2.38 -21.92 -12.49
N GLU A 115 -3.01 -22.86 -13.20
CA GLU A 115 -2.90 -24.28 -12.88
C GLU A 115 -1.53 -24.85 -13.22
N SER A 116 -0.88 -24.34 -14.26
CA SER A 116 0.50 -24.69 -14.62
C SER A 116 1.55 -24.07 -13.70
N MET A 117 1.17 -23.15 -12.80
CA MET A 117 2.09 -22.63 -11.81
C MET A 117 2.48 -23.75 -10.84
N PRO A 118 3.78 -24.01 -10.62
CA PRO A 118 4.19 -25.17 -9.84
C PRO A 118 3.84 -24.96 -8.37
N LYS A 119 2.87 -25.74 -7.87
CA LYS A 119 2.33 -25.64 -6.50
C LYS A 119 3.23 -26.34 -5.48
N ASP A 120 3.74 -27.52 -5.85
CA ASP A 120 4.67 -28.31 -5.04
C ASP A 120 6.07 -28.25 -5.65
N THR A 121 6.76 -27.14 -5.41
CA THR A 121 8.21 -27.07 -5.66
C THR A 121 8.96 -27.53 -4.42
N VAL A 122 9.45 -28.77 -4.47
CA VAL A 122 10.51 -29.23 -3.58
C VAL A 122 11.82 -28.74 -4.18
N GLN A 123 12.36 -27.67 -3.60
CA GLN A 123 13.66 -27.14 -3.98
C GLN A 123 14.69 -27.71 -3.02
N GLU A 124 15.67 -28.45 -3.53
CA GLU A 124 16.78 -28.95 -2.71
C GLU A 124 17.51 -27.78 -2.04
N GLY A 125 18.04 -28.02 -0.84
CA GLY A 125 18.74 -27.01 -0.06
C GLY A 125 19.98 -26.50 -0.81
N TRP A 126 20.35 -25.25 -0.57
CA TRP A 126 21.49 -24.62 -1.25
C TRP A 126 22.85 -25.05 -0.67
N GLY A 127 22.85 -25.85 0.40
CA GLY A 127 24.07 -26.30 1.07
C GLY A 127 24.78 -27.42 0.32
N ARG A 128 26.11 -27.47 0.46
CA ARG A 128 26.91 -28.59 -0.07
C ARG A 128 26.42 -29.91 0.56
N PRO A 129 26.23 -30.99 -0.23
CA PRO A 129 25.79 -32.27 0.29
C PRO A 129 26.72 -32.78 1.39
N GLY A 130 26.15 -33.34 2.47
CA GLY A 130 26.88 -33.79 3.67
C GLY A 130 27.16 -32.72 4.72
N THR A 131 26.77 -31.46 4.48
CA THR A 131 26.86 -30.40 5.49
C THR A 131 25.55 -30.19 6.23
N ARG A 132 25.60 -29.52 7.40
CA ARG A 132 24.41 -29.17 8.21
C ARG A 132 23.37 -28.30 7.47
N TYR A 133 23.73 -27.75 6.32
CA TYR A 133 22.89 -26.87 5.52
C TYR A 133 22.38 -27.54 4.22
N ALA A 134 22.70 -28.81 3.99
CA ALA A 134 22.39 -29.51 2.74
C ALA A 134 20.89 -29.52 2.42
N THR A 135 20.02 -29.59 3.43
CA THR A 135 18.56 -29.58 3.26
C THR A 135 17.93 -28.22 3.58
N LEU A 136 18.74 -27.22 3.91
CA LEU A 136 18.25 -25.95 4.44
C LEU A 136 18.00 -24.95 3.31
N ASN A 137 16.74 -24.58 3.13
CA ASN A 137 16.36 -23.54 2.18
C ASN A 137 16.40 -22.18 2.90
N PHE A 138 17.51 -21.47 2.75
CA PHE A 138 17.74 -20.20 3.45
C PHE A 138 16.61 -19.18 3.27
N ARG A 139 15.96 -19.14 2.10
CA ARG A 139 14.87 -18.20 1.85
C ARG A 139 13.63 -18.50 2.69
N ARG A 140 13.28 -19.78 2.87
CA ARG A 140 12.17 -20.19 3.75
C ARG A 140 12.56 -20.11 5.23
N ALA A 141 13.75 -20.59 5.58
CA ALA A 141 14.21 -20.58 6.97
C ALA A 141 14.28 -19.16 7.57
N LEU A 142 14.60 -18.14 6.76
CA LEU A 142 14.57 -16.73 7.18
C LEU A 142 13.16 -16.15 7.33
N LEU A 143 12.14 -16.77 6.73
CA LEU A 143 10.74 -16.34 6.84
C LEU A 143 10.02 -17.04 8.00
N ASP A 144 10.49 -18.22 8.41
CA ASP A 144 9.93 -19.01 9.53
C ASP A 144 10.51 -18.62 10.91
N THR A 145 11.55 -17.79 10.95
CA THR A 145 12.11 -17.18 12.18
C THR A 145 11.45 -15.85 12.51
#